data_AF-A0A814X0S4-F1
#
_entry.id   AF-A0A814X0S4-F1
#
_cell.length_a   1.000
_cell.length_b   1.000
_cell.length_c   1.000
_cell.angle_alpha   90.00
_cell.angle_beta   90.00
_cell.angle_gamma   90.00
#
_symmetry.space_group_name_H-M   'P 1'
#
loop_
_entity.id
_entity.type
_entity.pdbx_description
1 polymer ?
#
loop_
_entity_poly.entity_id
_entity_poly.type
_entity_poly.pdbx_seq_one_letter_code
_entity_poly.pdbx_strand_id
1 'polypeptide(L)'
;MVLLKYIFLVVFFTLIGCCFGRLNYSTVHCLQGPDFWCLNETTEALCNFNNKTIGLCGYTNKRCQIKTGDDFCKSAPPAQQQPALEFNGGLTGVDENYFAYYILSLYWPPSSCPLVYNETTDLLRFFCSPYTNLNQPGSERLVLHGLWPTFSTDGNYQGWPQFCSSEQKDWSSCHIDGNLCPWKNTTHSDFTQGVYEYCLASENIEQCVVNGAEILEPERERLKTLAPGYLNTLNLFINHEWTKHGSCCSSSFGNNISNYLTHMLDLTDMVTSPGSLTYEYIQRYAGEKIGLSYLISVLNDTSIINCNSKCELEELWMCMSRDHRTGLPSKLMPCPLGARHTSDSCQKARCEYVSIPLRNKPPYTTTTTTTTKTSDDYIQTLWTRFMLIILILIILKLVVVFCGGCCAFFLPY
;
A
#
# COMPACT_ATOMS: atom_id res chain seq x y z
N MET A 1 -11.71 -65.84 16.18
CA MET A 1 -10.87 -64.61 16.28
C MET A 1 -11.56 -63.36 15.71
N VAL A 2 -12.86 -63.14 15.98
CA VAL A 2 -13.55 -61.86 15.66
C VAL A 2 -14.29 -61.29 16.88
N LEU A 3 -14.33 -62.02 18.01
CA LEU A 3 -15.05 -61.62 19.23
C LEU A 3 -14.18 -60.88 20.28
N LEU A 4 -12.86 -60.73 20.05
CA LEU A 4 -11.96 -60.10 21.01
C LEU A 4 -11.70 -58.59 20.75
N LYS A 5 -12.14 -58.05 19.61
CA LYS A 5 -11.94 -56.62 19.28
C LYS A 5 -13.02 -55.69 19.84
N TYR A 6 -14.20 -56.21 20.19
CA TYR A 6 -15.31 -55.38 20.70
C TYR A 6 -15.31 -55.20 22.22
N ILE A 7 -14.60 -56.03 22.98
CA ILE A 7 -14.53 -55.91 24.44
C ILE A 7 -13.52 -54.83 24.88
N PHE A 8 -12.50 -54.53 24.05
CA PHE A 8 -11.55 -53.45 24.35
C PHE A 8 -12.10 -52.04 24.09
N LEU A 9 -13.16 -51.89 23.28
CA LEU A 9 -13.73 -50.58 22.96
C LEU A 9 -14.76 -50.09 23.99
N VAL A 10 -15.40 -51.00 24.73
CA VAL A 10 -16.46 -50.65 25.69
C VAL A 10 -15.89 -50.32 27.09
N VAL A 11 -14.74 -50.89 27.47
CA VAL A 11 -14.09 -50.62 28.76
C VAL A 11 -13.30 -49.31 28.77
N PHE A 12 -12.92 -48.77 27.60
CA PHE A 12 -12.21 -47.49 27.53
C PHE A 12 -13.13 -46.25 27.63
N PHE A 13 -14.43 -46.41 27.37
CA PHE A 13 -15.38 -45.30 27.43
C PHE A 13 -16.10 -45.14 28.79
N THR A 14 -15.94 -46.06 29.72
CA THR A 14 -16.61 -46.01 31.04
C THR A 14 -15.73 -45.55 32.20
N LEU A 15 -14.42 -45.29 31.98
CA LEU A 15 -13.47 -44.87 33.02
C LEU A 15 -13.01 -43.41 32.94
N ILE A 16 -13.57 -42.60 32.02
CA ILE A 16 -13.32 -41.14 31.92
C ILE A 16 -14.54 -40.33 32.40
N GLY A 17 -15.38 -40.93 33.24
CA GLY A 17 -16.68 -40.37 33.67
C GLY A 17 -16.75 -39.83 35.10
N CYS A 18 -15.64 -39.71 35.84
CA CYS A 18 -15.65 -39.29 37.25
C CYS A 18 -14.40 -38.49 37.66
N CYS A 19 -14.13 -37.39 36.96
CA CYS A 19 -13.27 -36.32 37.46
C CYS A 19 -13.90 -34.96 37.12
N PHE A 20 -15.06 -34.67 37.71
CA PHE A 20 -15.54 -33.28 37.86
C PHE A 20 -14.73 -32.61 38.98
N GLY A 21 -13.44 -32.40 38.72
CA GLY A 21 -12.68 -31.34 39.38
C GLY A 21 -13.04 -30.03 38.70
N ARG A 22 -13.48 -29.03 39.47
CA ARG A 22 -13.54 -27.65 39.00
C ARG A 22 -12.22 -27.29 38.34
N LEU A 23 -12.20 -27.20 37.01
CA LEU A 23 -11.17 -26.47 36.30
C LEU A 23 -11.38 -25.01 36.67
N ASN A 24 -10.67 -24.56 37.70
CA ASN A 24 -10.37 -23.14 37.84
C ASN A 24 -9.70 -22.75 36.54
N TYR A 25 -10.39 -21.92 35.74
CA TYR A 25 -9.74 -21.21 34.65
C TYR A 25 -8.54 -20.50 35.25
N SER A 26 -7.36 -21.01 34.88
CA SER A 26 -6.09 -20.34 35.11
C SER A 26 -6.27 -18.91 34.63
N THR A 27 -6.01 -17.97 35.53
CA THR A 27 -5.85 -16.56 35.23
C THR A 27 -5.06 -16.42 33.94
N VAL A 28 -5.67 -15.77 32.95
CA VAL A 28 -4.94 -15.26 31.79
C VAL A 28 -3.93 -14.29 32.38
N HIS A 29 -2.67 -14.71 32.45
CA HIS A 29 -1.58 -13.79 32.70
C HIS A 29 -1.49 -12.93 31.45
N CYS A 30 -2.07 -11.73 31.51
CA CYS A 30 -1.62 -10.65 30.64
C CYS A 30 -0.13 -10.51 30.90
N LEU A 31 0.71 -10.93 29.95
CA LEU A 31 2.11 -10.54 29.96
C LEU A 31 2.10 -9.02 29.94
N GLN A 32 2.69 -8.44 30.98
CA GLN A 32 2.77 -7.00 31.17
C GLN A 32 3.49 -6.41 29.96
N GLY A 33 2.71 -5.89 29.01
CA GLY A 33 3.20 -4.97 28.01
C GLY A 33 3.77 -3.74 28.72
N PRO A 34 4.70 -3.02 28.09
CA PRO A 34 5.49 -2.02 28.79
C PRO A 34 4.58 -0.84 29.24
N ASP A 35 4.87 -0.29 30.43
CA ASP A 35 3.92 0.52 31.21
C ASP A 35 3.41 1.77 30.46
N PHE A 36 2.09 1.88 30.27
CA PHE A 36 1.42 3.07 29.72
C PHE A 36 0.85 3.96 30.83
N TRP A 37 1.05 5.27 30.75
CA TRP A 37 0.53 6.25 31.71
C TRP A 37 -0.26 7.35 30.96
N CYS A 38 -1.48 7.64 31.40
CA CYS A 38 -2.32 8.73 30.87
C CYS A 38 -2.18 10.00 31.74
N LEU A 39 -2.04 11.18 31.12
CA LEU A 39 -2.02 12.46 31.84
C LEU A 39 -3.37 13.20 31.75
N ASN A 40 -4.00 13.39 32.92
CA ASN A 40 -5.00 14.38 33.40
C ASN A 40 -6.26 14.77 32.57
N GLU A 41 -7.37 14.99 33.29
CA GLU A 41 -8.78 14.97 32.86
C GLU A 41 -9.33 16.25 32.15
N THR A 42 -8.50 17.23 31.78
CA THR A 42 -9.03 18.52 31.23
C THR A 42 -8.53 18.92 29.84
N THR A 43 -7.55 18.23 29.28
CA THR A 43 -7.03 18.46 27.93
C THR A 43 -6.58 17.12 27.39
N GLU A 44 -7.02 16.74 26.18
CA GLU A 44 -6.45 15.69 25.31
C GLU A 44 -5.41 14.80 26.02
N ALA A 45 -5.86 13.66 26.55
CA ALA A 45 -5.00 12.78 27.33
C ALA A 45 -3.94 12.14 26.41
N LEU A 46 -2.72 12.70 26.48
CA LEU A 46 -1.53 12.15 25.86
C LEU A 46 -1.11 10.90 26.64
N CYS A 47 -1.01 9.75 25.95
CA CYS A 47 -0.34 8.59 26.51
C CYS A 47 1.16 8.80 26.42
N ASN A 48 1.89 8.45 27.48
CA ASN A 48 3.36 8.44 27.46
C ASN A 48 3.92 7.02 27.59
N PHE A 49 5.00 6.77 26.86
CA PHE A 49 5.85 5.58 26.93
C PHE A 49 7.30 6.00 27.02
N ASN A 50 8.01 5.58 28.08
CA ASN A 50 9.43 5.92 28.28
C ASN A 50 9.73 7.43 28.09
N ASN A 51 8.95 8.31 28.73
CA ASN A 51 9.03 9.78 28.58
C ASN A 51 8.76 10.32 27.16
N LYS A 52 8.19 9.53 26.24
CA LYS A 52 7.74 9.98 24.92
C LYS A 52 6.21 9.92 24.81
N THR A 53 5.62 10.95 24.25
CA THR A 53 4.19 11.00 23.90
C THR A 53 3.89 10.03 22.75
N ILE A 54 2.97 9.08 22.92
CA ILE A 54 2.63 8.02 21.94
C ILE A 54 1.22 8.13 21.35
N GLY A 55 0.49 9.21 21.63
CA GLY A 55 -0.81 9.48 21.00
C GLY A 55 -2.02 9.39 21.93
N LEU A 56 -3.19 9.63 21.34
CA LEU A 56 -4.49 9.81 21.99
C LEU A 56 -5.22 8.47 22.14
N CYS A 57 -5.69 8.16 23.35
CA CYS A 57 -6.69 7.10 23.54
C CYS A 57 -8.02 7.51 22.87
N GLY A 58 -8.64 6.55 22.18
CA GLY A 58 -9.92 6.72 21.49
C GLY A 58 -11.00 7.31 22.40
N TYR A 59 -11.60 8.40 21.91
CA TYR A 59 -12.62 9.18 22.60
C TYR A 59 -13.99 8.48 22.48
N THR A 60 -14.40 7.71 23.49
CA THR A 60 -15.81 7.30 23.63
C THR A 60 -16.39 7.89 24.92
N ASN A 61 -17.52 8.61 24.80
CA ASN A 61 -18.35 9.13 25.90
C ASN A 61 -17.75 10.23 26.83
N LYS A 62 -16.80 11.06 26.35
CA LYS A 62 -16.32 12.28 27.05
C LYS A 62 -15.75 12.07 28.46
N ARG A 63 -15.30 10.86 28.83
CA ARG A 63 -14.59 10.60 30.10
C ARG A 63 -13.51 9.54 29.91
N CYS A 64 -12.26 9.88 30.24
CA CYS A 64 -11.24 8.88 30.56
C CYS A 64 -11.52 8.37 31.98
N GLN A 65 -11.87 7.09 32.15
CA GLN A 65 -12.09 6.49 33.48
C GLN A 65 -10.92 5.61 33.96
N ILE A 66 -9.74 5.74 33.36
CA ILE A 66 -8.67 4.77 33.55
C ILE A 66 -7.52 5.46 34.28
N LYS A 67 -7.30 5.10 35.56
CA LYS A 67 -6.20 5.63 36.37
C LYS A 67 -4.89 4.87 36.20
N THR A 68 -4.94 3.64 35.68
CA THR A 68 -3.77 2.80 35.34
C THR A 68 -4.13 1.83 34.21
N GLY A 69 -3.18 1.41 33.38
CA GLY A 69 -3.42 0.34 32.38
C GLY A 69 -3.99 -0.95 32.98
N ASP A 70 -3.70 -1.18 34.26
CA ASP A 70 -4.25 -2.27 35.08
C ASP A 70 -5.77 -2.15 35.35
N ASP A 71 -6.28 -0.94 35.55
CA ASP A 71 -7.72 -0.70 35.79
C ASP A 71 -8.56 -0.89 34.52
N PHE A 72 -7.97 -0.64 33.35
CA PHE A 72 -8.60 -0.91 32.06
C PHE A 72 -8.82 -2.42 31.84
N CYS A 73 -7.81 -3.24 32.15
CA CYS A 73 -7.90 -4.70 32.03
C CYS A 73 -8.82 -5.35 33.08
N LYS A 74 -9.03 -4.71 34.25
CA LYS A 74 -9.82 -5.26 35.37
C LYS A 74 -11.29 -4.80 35.39
N SER A 75 -11.66 -3.71 34.72
CA SER A 75 -13.00 -3.10 34.82
C SER A 75 -14.05 -3.68 33.87
N ALA A 76 -13.67 -4.48 32.88
CA ALA A 76 -14.62 -5.13 31.98
C ALA A 76 -15.05 -6.52 32.50
N PRO A 77 -16.35 -6.80 32.65
CA PRO A 77 -16.86 -8.15 32.87
C PRO A 77 -16.31 -9.12 31.80
N PRO A 78 -16.14 -10.43 32.07
CA PRO A 78 -15.58 -11.38 31.10
C PRO A 78 -16.29 -11.42 29.73
N ALA A 79 -17.57 -11.02 29.66
CA ALA A 79 -18.34 -10.91 28.43
C ALA A 79 -18.15 -9.57 27.67
N GLN A 80 -17.39 -8.63 28.23
CA GLN A 80 -17.08 -7.29 27.72
C GLN A 80 -15.57 -7.00 27.67
N GLN A 81 -14.72 -7.97 28.03
CA GLN A 81 -13.31 -7.92 27.69
C GLN A 81 -13.22 -7.88 26.16
N GLN A 82 -13.07 -6.67 25.62
CA GLN A 82 -12.72 -6.48 24.22
C GLN A 82 -11.48 -7.34 23.96
N PRO A 83 -11.44 -8.15 22.88
CA PRO A 83 -10.20 -8.81 22.51
C PRO A 83 -9.09 -7.76 22.48
N ALA A 84 -7.90 -8.12 22.98
CA ALA A 84 -6.75 -7.23 23.18
C ALA A 84 -6.77 -6.05 22.21
N LEU A 85 -7.02 -4.85 22.76
CA LEU A 85 -7.16 -3.56 22.08
C LEU A 85 -6.95 -3.65 20.56
N GLU A 86 -8.04 -3.62 19.79
CA GLU A 86 -7.98 -3.21 18.37
C GLU A 86 -7.58 -1.72 18.32
N PHE A 87 -6.34 -1.40 18.71
CA PHE A 87 -5.76 -0.11 18.43
C PHE A 87 -5.45 -0.06 16.94
N ASN A 88 -6.45 0.35 16.15
CA ASN A 88 -6.31 0.47 14.71
C ASN A 88 -5.72 1.85 14.36
N GLY A 89 -4.60 2.18 15.00
CA GLY A 89 -3.96 3.48 14.92
C GLY A 89 -2.45 3.35 14.76
N GLY A 90 -1.84 4.38 14.19
CA GLY A 90 -0.38 4.44 14.10
C GLY A 90 0.23 5.13 15.32
N LEU A 91 1.32 4.56 15.85
CA LEU A 91 2.07 5.14 16.96
C LEU A 91 3.24 6.00 16.46
N THR A 92 3.40 7.21 17.00
CA THR A 92 4.53 8.09 16.70
C THR A 92 5.70 7.89 17.65
N GLY A 93 6.91 8.25 17.21
CA GLY A 93 8.12 8.23 18.06
C GLY A 93 8.58 6.85 18.54
N VAL A 94 8.06 5.78 17.93
CA VAL A 94 8.38 4.40 18.30
C VAL A 94 9.77 4.01 17.77
N ASP A 95 10.52 3.30 18.60
CA ASP A 95 11.81 2.75 18.22
C ASP A 95 11.63 1.61 17.20
N GLU A 96 12.48 1.61 16.18
CA GLU A 96 12.44 0.66 15.07
C GLU A 96 12.58 -0.82 15.48
N ASN A 97 13.08 -1.10 16.69
CA ASN A 97 13.20 -2.46 17.20
C ASN A 97 11.84 -3.07 17.58
N TYR A 98 10.77 -2.27 17.65
CA TYR A 98 9.47 -2.72 18.12
C TYR A 98 8.54 -3.25 17.01
N PHE A 99 8.81 -2.98 15.73
CA PHE A 99 8.02 -3.56 14.64
C PHE A 99 8.60 -4.92 14.18
N ALA A 100 7.71 -5.82 13.77
CA ALA A 100 8.02 -7.24 13.60
C ALA A 100 8.12 -7.67 12.13
N TYR A 101 7.38 -7.01 11.24
CA TYR A 101 7.33 -7.33 9.82
C TYR A 101 6.97 -6.08 9.01
N TYR A 102 6.95 -6.23 7.68
CA TYR A 102 6.54 -5.18 6.76
C TYR A 102 5.30 -5.62 5.98
N ILE A 103 4.47 -4.65 5.62
CA ILE A 103 3.40 -4.81 4.63
C ILE A 103 3.84 -4.11 3.36
N LEU A 104 4.05 -4.86 2.28
CA LEU A 104 4.14 -4.31 0.94
C LEU A 104 2.72 -4.14 0.40
N SER A 105 2.23 -2.90 0.32
CA SER A 105 0.93 -2.61 -0.28
C SER A 105 1.06 -2.38 -1.79
N LEU A 106 0.19 -3.04 -2.55
CA LEU A 106 0.08 -2.94 -4.01
C LEU A 106 -1.33 -2.48 -4.38
N TYR A 107 -1.43 -1.45 -5.21
CA TYR A 107 -2.66 -0.87 -5.71
C TYR A 107 -3.11 -1.56 -7.00
N TRP A 108 -4.42 -1.75 -7.21
CA TRP A 108 -5.02 -2.16 -8.49
C TRP A 108 -5.75 -0.97 -9.14
N PRO A 109 -5.09 -0.19 -10.02
CA PRO A 109 -5.66 1.07 -10.50
C PRO A 109 -7.02 1.00 -11.22
N PRO A 110 -7.41 -0.08 -11.92
CA PRO A 110 -8.72 -0.14 -12.60
C PRO A 110 -9.96 0.10 -11.71
N SER A 111 -9.93 -0.34 -10.46
CA SER A 111 -11.03 -0.21 -9.48
C SER A 111 -10.79 0.93 -8.49
N SER A 112 -9.52 1.18 -8.15
CA SER A 112 -9.16 2.08 -7.06
C SER A 112 -8.91 3.52 -7.51
N CYS A 113 -8.69 3.75 -8.80
CA CYS A 113 -8.57 5.08 -9.37
C CYS A 113 -9.81 5.42 -10.20
N PRO A 114 -10.59 6.46 -9.83
CA PRO A 114 -11.80 6.80 -10.54
C PRO A 114 -11.53 7.13 -12.02
N LEU A 115 -12.54 6.93 -12.86
CA LEU A 115 -12.46 7.25 -14.30
C LEU A 115 -12.49 8.76 -14.56
N VAL A 116 -13.18 9.50 -13.70
CA VAL A 116 -13.36 10.94 -13.80
C VAL A 116 -12.97 11.54 -12.48
N TYR A 117 -12.10 12.56 -12.53
CA TYR A 117 -11.72 13.35 -11.38
C TYR A 117 -12.44 14.67 -11.46
N ASN A 118 -12.95 15.14 -10.32
CA ASN A 118 -13.16 16.56 -10.13
C ASN A 118 -11.80 17.22 -9.87
N GLU A 119 -11.33 18.01 -10.82
CA GLU A 119 -10.05 18.73 -10.75
C GLU A 119 -9.92 19.64 -9.52
N THR A 120 -11.00 19.98 -8.84
CA THR A 120 -10.93 20.87 -7.66
C THR A 120 -10.95 20.14 -6.33
N THR A 121 -11.47 18.90 -6.28
CA THR A 121 -11.72 18.20 -5.02
C THR A 121 -11.01 16.87 -4.89
N ASP A 122 -10.62 16.24 -6.01
CA ASP A 122 -10.14 14.86 -5.97
C ASP A 122 -8.63 14.84 -5.84
N LEU A 123 -8.18 14.80 -4.59
CA LEU A 123 -6.76 14.88 -4.25
C LEU A 123 -5.99 13.62 -4.66
N LEU A 124 -6.68 12.47 -4.76
CA LEU A 124 -6.15 11.25 -5.37
C LEU A 124 -5.74 11.44 -6.84
N ARG A 125 -6.13 12.53 -7.52
CA ARG A 125 -5.71 12.80 -8.90
C ARG A 125 -4.20 12.80 -9.08
N PHE A 126 -3.42 13.24 -8.09
CA PHE A 126 -1.97 13.35 -8.26
C PHE A 126 -1.35 11.96 -8.37
N PHE A 127 -1.78 11.05 -7.51
CA PHE A 127 -1.41 9.64 -7.59
C PHE A 127 -2.05 8.94 -8.79
N CYS A 128 -3.34 9.16 -9.02
CA CYS A 128 -4.11 8.36 -9.96
C CYS A 128 -4.05 8.82 -11.42
N SER A 129 -3.72 10.09 -11.69
CA SER A 129 -3.69 10.65 -13.05
C SER A 129 -2.86 9.83 -14.05
N PRO A 130 -1.70 9.25 -13.71
CA PRO A 130 -0.94 8.43 -14.65
C PRO A 130 -1.64 7.13 -15.03
N TYR A 131 -2.56 6.63 -14.20
CA TYR A 131 -3.29 5.38 -14.42
C TYR A 131 -4.59 5.57 -15.20
N THR A 132 -4.98 6.82 -15.50
CA THR A 132 -6.30 7.12 -16.05
C THR A 132 -6.48 6.62 -17.48
N ASN A 133 -5.42 6.71 -18.29
CA ASN A 133 -5.44 6.35 -19.69
C ASN A 133 -5.08 4.86 -19.87
N LEU A 134 -5.87 4.18 -20.71
CA LEU A 134 -5.54 2.82 -21.16
C LEU A 134 -4.17 2.79 -21.84
N ASN A 135 -3.46 1.68 -21.67
CA ASN A 135 -2.10 1.44 -22.16
C ASN A 135 -1.01 2.31 -21.53
N GLN A 136 -1.32 3.12 -20.51
CA GLN A 136 -0.27 3.72 -19.71
C GLN A 136 0.38 2.65 -18.84
N PRO A 137 1.71 2.68 -18.65
CA PRO A 137 2.39 1.82 -17.69
C PRO A 137 1.68 1.84 -16.33
N GLY A 138 1.44 0.67 -15.75
CA GLY A 138 0.77 0.56 -14.45
C GLY A 138 -0.76 0.60 -14.46
N SER A 139 -1.41 1.07 -15.54
CA SER A 139 -2.89 1.23 -15.57
C SER A 139 -3.69 -0.08 -15.51
N GLU A 140 -3.06 -1.20 -15.83
CA GLU A 140 -3.69 -2.53 -15.93
C GLU A 140 -2.92 -3.60 -15.14
N ARG A 141 -2.15 -3.20 -14.13
CA ARG A 141 -1.40 -4.11 -13.27
C ARG A 141 -1.38 -3.64 -11.82
N LEU A 142 -0.93 -4.52 -10.93
CA LEU A 142 -0.55 -4.11 -9.58
C LEU A 142 0.62 -3.11 -9.64
N VAL A 143 0.50 -2.03 -8.88
CA VAL A 143 1.52 -0.98 -8.74
C VAL A 143 1.83 -0.76 -7.27
N LEU A 144 3.04 -0.33 -6.95
CA LEU A 144 3.47 -0.04 -5.59
C LEU A 144 2.60 1.09 -5.00
N HIS A 145 1.97 0.80 -3.86
CA HIS A 145 1.42 1.80 -2.97
C HIS A 145 2.49 2.16 -1.92
N GLY A 146 2.96 1.22 -1.10
CA GLY A 146 3.93 1.54 -0.05
C GLY A 146 4.50 0.32 0.66
N LEU A 147 5.42 0.54 1.61
CA LEU A 147 6.07 -0.50 2.41
C LEU A 147 6.03 -0.15 3.90
N TRP A 148 5.12 -0.74 4.64
CA TRP A 148 4.79 -0.25 5.97
C TRP A 148 5.34 -1.16 7.07
N PRO A 149 6.29 -0.70 7.90
CA PRO A 149 6.64 -1.43 9.11
C PRO A 149 5.39 -1.60 9.97
N THR A 150 5.18 -2.79 10.53
CA THR A 150 3.95 -3.12 11.28
C THR A 150 4.30 -3.88 12.56
N PHE A 151 3.55 -3.61 13.63
CA PHE A 151 3.76 -4.27 14.92
C PHE A 151 3.29 -5.71 14.92
N SER A 152 3.88 -6.47 15.85
CA SER A 152 3.63 -7.85 16.30
C SER A 152 2.96 -8.87 15.37
N THR A 153 3.51 -10.08 15.38
CA THR A 153 2.91 -11.27 14.79
C THR A 153 1.99 -12.04 15.74
N ASP A 154 2.00 -11.71 17.04
CA ASP A 154 1.37 -12.51 18.11
C ASP A 154 -0.12 -12.17 18.35
N GLY A 155 -0.64 -11.16 17.67
CA GLY A 155 -2.05 -10.75 17.77
C GLY A 155 -2.42 -9.95 19.02
N ASN A 156 -1.48 -9.67 19.93
CA ASN A 156 -1.75 -8.91 21.16
C ASN A 156 -1.66 -7.39 20.95
N TYR A 157 -0.95 -6.95 19.93
CA TYR A 157 -0.88 -5.55 19.54
C TYR A 157 -1.14 -5.42 18.04
N GLN A 158 -2.16 -4.66 17.69
CA GLN A 158 -2.48 -4.29 16.32
C GLN A 158 -2.11 -2.81 16.15
N GLY A 159 -1.56 -2.44 15.00
CA GLY A 159 -1.11 -1.08 14.68
C GLY A 159 0.20 -1.05 13.93
N TRP A 160 0.69 0.16 13.62
CA TRP A 160 1.95 0.38 12.93
C TRP A 160 2.71 1.58 13.52
N PRO A 161 4.04 1.59 13.53
CA PRO A 161 4.78 2.81 13.77
C PRO A 161 4.54 3.78 12.59
N GLN A 162 4.35 5.06 12.88
CA GLN A 162 4.25 6.10 11.86
C GLN A 162 4.90 7.41 12.29
N PHE A 163 5.34 8.22 11.33
CA PHE A 163 5.93 9.54 11.60
C PHE A 163 7.06 9.48 12.64
N CYS A 164 7.93 8.47 12.52
CA CYS A 164 8.97 8.24 13.52
C CYS A 164 10.07 9.27 13.39
N SER A 165 10.42 9.90 14.51
CA SER A 165 11.52 10.84 14.57
C SER A 165 12.86 10.11 14.73
N SER A 166 13.85 10.44 13.92
CA SER A 166 15.25 10.26 14.35
C SER A 166 15.65 11.46 15.22
N GLU A 167 16.76 11.36 15.97
CA GLU A 167 17.27 12.47 16.81
C GLU A 167 17.46 13.80 16.04
N GLN A 168 17.48 13.74 14.71
CA GLN A 168 17.73 14.89 13.83
C GLN A 168 16.45 15.57 13.30
N LYS A 169 15.28 14.91 13.31
CA LYS A 169 14.02 15.48 12.77
C LYS A 169 12.79 14.83 13.39
N ASP A 170 11.93 15.65 14.00
CA ASP A 170 10.64 15.22 14.52
C ASP A 170 9.57 15.26 13.43
N TRP A 171 9.26 14.10 12.86
CA TRP A 171 8.22 13.98 11.83
C TRP A 171 6.80 13.96 12.39
N SER A 172 6.62 13.85 13.71
CA SER A 172 5.30 13.89 14.32
C SER A 172 4.63 15.25 14.18
N SER A 173 5.41 16.33 13.98
CA SER A 173 4.88 17.65 13.64
C SER A 173 4.23 17.70 12.25
N CYS A 174 4.47 16.69 11.40
CA CYS A 174 3.80 16.51 10.12
C CYS A 174 2.51 15.69 10.23
N HIS A 175 2.18 15.15 11.41
CA HIS A 175 0.90 14.50 11.67
C HIS A 175 -0.25 15.53 11.64
N ILE A 176 -1.51 15.06 11.55
CA ILE A 176 -2.69 15.94 11.63
C ILE A 176 -2.75 16.77 12.92
N ASP A 177 -2.19 16.22 14.01
CA ASP A 177 -2.08 16.89 15.30
C ASP A 177 -0.82 17.75 15.44
N GLY A 178 0.03 17.74 14.41
CA GLY A 178 1.18 18.61 14.33
C GLY A 178 0.77 20.03 13.97
N ASN A 179 1.42 21.03 14.60
CA ASN A 179 1.10 22.45 14.39
C ASN A 179 1.41 22.98 12.96
N LEU A 180 1.88 22.12 12.04
CA LEU A 180 2.36 22.55 10.73
C LEU A 180 1.25 22.68 9.69
N CYS A 181 0.18 21.88 9.79
CA CYS A 181 -0.99 22.04 8.93
C CYS A 181 -2.18 22.61 9.73
N PRO A 182 -3.04 23.47 9.15
CA PRO A 182 -4.17 24.10 9.83
C PRO A 182 -5.35 23.13 10.06
N TRP A 183 -5.10 21.89 10.48
CA TRP A 183 -6.10 20.83 10.64
C TRP A 183 -6.77 20.76 12.01
N LYS A 184 -6.55 21.77 12.87
CA LYS A 184 -7.10 21.81 14.24
C LYS A 184 -8.64 21.66 14.30
N ASN A 185 -9.33 21.79 13.17
CA ASN A 185 -10.79 21.67 13.04
C ASN A 185 -11.28 20.56 12.09
N THR A 186 -10.40 19.75 11.50
CA THR A 186 -10.81 18.68 10.57
C THR A 186 -11.06 17.39 11.36
N THR A 187 -12.14 16.67 11.06
CA THR A 187 -12.41 15.40 11.77
C THR A 187 -11.48 14.30 11.27
N HIS A 188 -11.14 13.32 12.12
CA HIS A 188 -10.27 12.19 11.73
C HIS A 188 -10.79 11.44 10.49
N SER A 189 -12.11 11.41 10.26
CA SER A 189 -12.73 10.80 9.07
C SER A 189 -12.49 11.57 7.76
N ASP A 190 -12.13 12.85 7.84
CA ASP A 190 -11.85 13.69 6.67
C ASP A 190 -10.36 13.68 6.29
N PHE A 191 -9.50 13.10 7.14
CA PHE A 191 -8.07 12.98 6.87
C PHE A 191 -7.81 11.83 5.90
N THR A 192 -7.80 12.18 4.61
CA THR A 192 -7.34 11.28 3.56
C THR A 192 -5.88 11.57 3.21
N GLN A 193 -5.20 10.61 2.61
CA GLN A 193 -3.86 10.83 2.06
C GLN A 193 -3.84 12.05 1.14
N GLY A 194 -4.84 12.19 0.28
CA GLY A 194 -4.95 13.34 -0.61
C GLY A 194 -5.04 14.68 0.15
N VAL A 195 -5.75 14.72 1.28
CA VAL A 195 -5.85 15.91 2.14
C VAL A 195 -4.48 16.27 2.73
N TYR A 196 -3.72 15.29 3.20
CA TYR A 196 -2.34 15.49 3.64
C TYR A 196 -1.46 16.07 2.52
N GLU A 197 -1.48 15.45 1.34
CA GLU A 197 -0.73 15.89 0.16
C GLU A 197 -1.09 17.32 -0.25
N TYR A 198 -2.38 17.68 -0.19
CA TYR A 198 -2.85 19.04 -0.46
C TYR A 198 -2.30 20.06 0.51
N CYS A 199 -2.31 19.80 1.83
CA CYS A 199 -1.75 20.76 2.80
C CYS A 199 -0.26 20.99 2.56
N LEU A 200 0.51 19.92 2.34
CA LEU A 200 1.94 20.06 2.04
C LEU A 200 2.17 20.96 0.82
N ALA A 201 1.34 20.81 -0.21
CA ALA A 201 1.41 21.61 -1.42
C ALA A 201 0.91 23.06 -1.23
N SER A 202 -0.18 23.28 -0.49
CA SER A 202 -0.83 24.59 -0.36
C SER A 202 -0.14 25.53 0.60
N GLU A 203 0.43 24.99 1.68
CA GLU A 203 1.04 25.77 2.77
C GLU A 203 2.56 25.95 2.61
N ASN A 204 3.15 25.44 1.51
CA ASN A 204 4.60 25.44 1.28
C ASN A 204 5.39 24.91 2.49
N ILE A 205 4.91 23.84 3.13
CA ILE A 205 5.52 23.27 4.34
C ILE A 205 6.73 22.43 3.92
N GLU A 206 7.83 23.10 3.58
CA GLU A 206 9.11 22.48 3.24
C GLU A 206 9.68 21.63 4.39
N GLN A 207 9.23 21.88 5.62
CA GLN A 207 9.64 21.13 6.81
C GLN A 207 9.21 19.67 6.77
N CYS A 208 8.11 19.35 6.09
CA CYS A 208 7.61 17.98 5.91
C CYS A 208 7.97 17.40 4.53
N VAL A 209 8.59 18.21 3.68
CA VAL A 209 9.22 17.74 2.45
C VAL A 209 10.59 17.15 2.82
N VAL A 210 10.88 15.97 2.29
CA VAL A 210 12.24 15.43 2.34
C VAL A 210 13.03 16.18 1.29
N ASN A 211 13.56 17.36 1.65
CA ASN A 211 14.47 18.11 0.79
C ASN A 211 15.61 17.18 0.37
N GLY A 212 15.70 16.86 -0.92
CA GLY A 212 16.77 16.01 -1.45
C GLY A 212 16.45 14.52 -1.61
N ALA A 213 15.18 14.12 -1.68
CA ALA A 213 14.84 12.88 -2.36
C ALA A 213 15.06 13.03 -3.87
N GLU A 214 16.32 13.19 -4.29
CA GLU A 214 16.68 13.02 -5.68
C GLU A 214 16.42 11.54 -6.01
N ILE A 215 15.25 11.28 -6.56
CA ILE A 215 14.93 9.99 -7.18
C ILE A 215 15.98 9.82 -8.28
N LEU A 216 16.91 8.91 -8.07
CA LEU A 216 17.99 8.64 -9.00
C LEU A 216 17.38 8.11 -10.29
N GLU A 217 18.01 8.39 -11.43
CA GLU A 217 17.48 7.98 -12.73
C GLU A 217 17.12 6.48 -12.84
N PRO A 218 17.91 5.54 -12.29
CA PRO A 218 17.51 4.12 -12.28
C PRO A 218 16.19 3.86 -11.55
N GLU A 219 15.93 4.55 -10.43
CA GLU A 219 14.70 4.42 -9.66
C GLU A 219 13.54 5.09 -10.39
N ARG A 220 13.80 6.24 -11.03
CA ARG A 220 12.83 6.97 -11.84
C ARG A 220 12.30 6.10 -12.98
N GLU A 221 13.17 5.41 -13.71
CA GLU A 221 12.74 4.52 -14.79
C GLU A 221 11.89 3.35 -14.30
N ARG A 222 12.23 2.79 -13.14
CA ARG A 222 11.42 1.72 -12.51
C ARG A 222 10.08 2.26 -12.03
N LEU A 223 10.05 3.45 -11.43
CA LEU A 223 8.84 4.12 -10.98
C LEU A 223 7.84 4.39 -12.11
N LYS A 224 8.31 4.75 -13.32
CA LYS A 224 7.43 4.89 -14.50
C LYS A 224 6.62 3.63 -14.78
N THR A 225 7.08 2.48 -14.31
CA THR A 225 6.48 1.18 -14.52
C THR A 225 5.72 0.75 -13.27
N LEU A 226 6.39 0.72 -12.13
CA LEU A 226 5.91 0.08 -10.91
C LEU A 226 5.13 1.02 -9.99
N ALA A 227 5.35 2.33 -10.04
CA ALA A 227 4.62 3.31 -9.24
C ALA A 227 4.51 4.70 -9.92
N PRO A 228 3.90 4.80 -11.12
CA PRO A 228 3.79 6.07 -11.85
C PRO A 228 3.28 7.27 -11.02
N GLY A 229 2.37 7.04 -10.07
CA GLY A 229 1.82 8.08 -9.19
C GLY A 229 2.84 8.77 -8.28
N TYR A 230 4.03 8.17 -8.09
CA TYR A 230 5.13 8.77 -7.34
C TYR A 230 5.86 9.87 -8.14
N LEU A 231 5.76 9.88 -9.46
CA LEU A 231 6.50 10.79 -10.35
C LEU A 231 5.82 12.15 -10.55
N ASN A 232 4.94 12.56 -9.63
CA ASN A 232 4.34 13.88 -9.70
C ASN A 232 5.37 14.98 -9.39
N THR A 233 5.17 16.18 -9.94
CA THR A 233 6.13 17.29 -9.84
C THR A 233 6.41 17.76 -8.42
N LEU A 234 5.56 17.40 -7.46
CA LEU A 234 5.63 17.82 -6.07
C LEU A 234 6.19 16.71 -5.16
N ASN A 235 6.47 15.52 -5.68
CA ASN A 235 6.94 14.35 -4.93
C ASN A 235 6.09 14.06 -3.66
N LEU A 236 4.81 14.43 -3.66
CA LEU A 236 3.99 14.39 -2.43
C LEU A 236 3.81 12.97 -1.91
N PHE A 237 3.58 12.04 -2.82
CA PHE A 237 3.33 10.64 -2.49
C PHE A 237 4.58 9.96 -1.92
N ILE A 238 5.74 10.15 -2.55
CA ILE A 238 7.00 9.61 -2.01
C ILE A 238 7.36 10.24 -0.66
N ASN A 239 7.11 11.55 -0.48
CA ASN A 239 7.28 12.22 0.80
C ASN A 239 6.32 11.68 1.87
N HIS A 240 5.08 11.37 1.51
CA HIS A 240 4.11 10.72 2.39
C HIS A 240 4.62 9.36 2.85
N GLU A 241 4.95 8.48 1.90
CA GLU A 241 5.40 7.12 2.19
C GLU A 241 6.68 7.10 3.01
N TRP A 242 7.63 7.99 2.74
CA TRP A 242 8.81 8.11 3.60
C TRP A 242 8.49 8.68 4.97
N THR A 243 7.85 9.84 5.03
CA THR A 243 7.65 10.58 6.30
C THR A 243 6.80 9.76 7.27
N LYS A 244 5.73 9.15 6.75
CA LYS A 244 4.82 8.34 7.55
C LYS A 244 5.39 6.95 7.84
N HIS A 245 5.99 6.26 6.86
CA HIS A 245 6.34 4.85 7.02
C HIS A 245 7.86 4.62 7.01
N GLY A 246 8.57 5.10 6.00
CA GLY A 246 10.02 4.90 5.84
C GLY A 246 10.86 5.43 7.01
N SER A 247 10.44 6.54 7.62
CA SER A 247 11.08 7.17 8.78
C SER A 247 11.20 6.22 9.99
N CYS A 248 10.26 5.27 10.12
CA CYS A 248 10.20 4.27 11.19
C CYS A 248 11.13 3.08 11.02
N CYS A 249 11.78 2.96 9.86
CA CYS A 249 12.81 1.97 9.58
C CYS A 249 14.11 2.63 9.10
N SER A 250 14.30 3.90 9.47
CA SER A 250 15.40 4.71 8.94
C SER A 250 16.77 4.09 9.19
N SER A 251 17.08 3.47 10.34
CA SER A 251 18.41 2.87 10.51
C SER A 251 18.65 1.68 9.56
N SER A 252 17.61 0.87 9.32
CA SER A 252 17.69 -0.29 8.44
C SER A 252 18.00 0.12 7.00
N PHE A 253 17.53 1.31 6.59
CA PHE A 253 17.78 1.89 5.28
C PHE A 253 18.91 2.94 5.27
N GLY A 254 19.66 3.10 6.37
CA GLY A 254 20.75 4.08 6.46
C GLY A 254 20.30 5.55 6.40
N ASN A 255 19.08 5.83 6.86
CA ASN A 255 18.39 7.13 6.80
C ASN A 255 18.34 7.71 5.39
N ASN A 256 18.16 6.83 4.39
CA ASN A 256 18.21 7.19 2.98
C ASN A 256 16.93 6.73 2.27
N ILE A 257 16.19 7.70 1.74
CA ILE A 257 14.95 7.47 1.00
C ILE A 257 15.16 6.69 -0.30
N SER A 258 16.29 6.85 -0.98
CA SER A 258 16.64 6.10 -2.19
C SER A 258 16.85 4.61 -1.86
N ASN A 259 17.50 4.29 -0.73
CA ASN A 259 17.62 2.89 -0.28
C ASN A 259 16.26 2.26 0.04
N TYR A 260 15.38 3.01 0.71
CA TYR A 260 14.02 2.56 1.01
C TYR A 260 13.20 2.35 -0.26
N LEU A 261 13.20 3.34 -1.17
CA LEU A 261 12.52 3.27 -2.45
C LEU A 261 13.02 2.10 -3.30
N THR A 262 14.34 1.93 -3.41
CA THR A 262 14.94 0.81 -4.16
C THR A 262 14.43 -0.53 -3.62
N HIS A 263 14.37 -0.72 -2.30
CA HIS A 263 13.81 -1.94 -1.73
C HIS A 263 12.31 -2.11 -2.02
N MET A 264 11.51 -1.04 -1.93
CA MET A 264 10.08 -1.12 -2.29
C MET A 264 9.90 -1.58 -3.74
N LEU A 265 10.72 -1.04 -4.65
CA LEU A 265 10.70 -1.41 -6.06
C LEU A 265 11.17 -2.84 -6.28
N ASP A 266 12.24 -3.29 -5.61
CA ASP A 266 12.76 -4.67 -5.70
C ASP A 266 11.72 -5.69 -5.24
N LEU A 267 11.04 -5.42 -4.14
CA LEU A 267 9.97 -6.27 -3.64
C LEU A 267 8.75 -6.26 -4.58
N THR A 268 8.39 -5.09 -5.12
CA THR A 268 7.30 -4.98 -6.09
C THR A 268 7.62 -5.78 -7.35
N ASP A 269 8.82 -5.66 -7.90
CA ASP A 269 9.27 -6.46 -9.04
C ASP A 269 9.22 -7.96 -8.70
N MET A 270 9.74 -8.36 -7.54
CA MET A 270 9.75 -9.76 -7.10
C MET A 270 8.33 -10.37 -7.10
N VAL A 271 7.34 -9.64 -6.58
CA VAL A 271 5.98 -10.16 -6.43
C VAL A 271 5.08 -9.88 -7.62
N THR A 272 5.44 -9.00 -8.55
CA THR A 272 4.60 -8.69 -9.73
C THR A 272 5.18 -9.16 -11.05
N SER A 273 6.40 -9.74 -11.05
CA SER A 273 7.00 -10.28 -12.26
C SER A 273 6.32 -11.57 -12.76
N PRO A 274 6.34 -11.84 -14.09
CA PRO A 274 5.84 -13.09 -14.66
C PRO A 274 6.43 -14.32 -13.96
N GLY A 275 5.59 -15.31 -13.64
CA GLY A 275 5.98 -16.50 -12.87
C GLY A 275 5.89 -16.36 -11.34
N SER A 276 5.68 -15.16 -10.80
CA SER A 276 5.30 -15.00 -9.38
C SER A 276 3.84 -15.40 -9.15
N LEU A 277 3.51 -15.93 -7.97
CA LEU A 277 2.13 -16.34 -7.65
C LEU A 277 1.13 -15.18 -7.82
N THR A 278 1.48 -14.00 -7.31
CA THR A 278 0.62 -12.81 -7.42
C THR A 278 0.39 -12.43 -8.88
N TYR A 279 1.41 -12.47 -9.76
CA TYR A 279 1.19 -12.25 -11.19
C TYR A 279 0.26 -13.31 -11.81
N GLU A 280 0.53 -14.58 -11.54
CA GLU A 280 -0.22 -15.70 -12.13
C GLU A 280 -1.70 -15.72 -11.71
N TYR A 281 -2.05 -15.14 -10.55
CA TYR A 281 -3.42 -15.15 -10.04
C TYR A 281 -4.14 -13.79 -10.11
N ILE A 282 -3.41 -12.68 -10.08
CA ILE A 282 -4.04 -11.35 -10.21
C ILE A 282 -3.99 -10.89 -11.66
N GLN A 283 -2.80 -10.82 -12.25
CA GLN A 283 -2.63 -10.26 -13.59
C GLN A 283 -3.27 -11.15 -14.67
N ARG A 284 -3.10 -12.47 -14.58
CA ARG A 284 -3.65 -13.41 -15.57
C ARG A 284 -5.18 -13.46 -15.56
N TYR A 285 -5.80 -13.26 -14.40
CA TYR A 285 -7.26 -13.25 -14.22
C TYR A 285 -7.85 -11.84 -14.32
N ALA A 286 -7.08 -10.85 -14.78
CA ALA A 286 -7.60 -9.52 -15.04
C ALA A 286 -8.74 -9.59 -16.06
N GLY A 287 -9.90 -9.05 -15.68
CA GLY A 287 -11.17 -9.13 -16.40
C GLY A 287 -12.12 -10.21 -15.88
N GLU A 288 -11.68 -11.04 -14.93
CA GLU A 288 -12.45 -12.18 -14.42
C GLU A 288 -12.84 -12.02 -12.94
N LYS A 289 -13.53 -13.05 -12.42
CA LYS A 289 -13.86 -13.21 -11.01
C LYS A 289 -13.21 -14.48 -10.46
N ILE A 290 -12.64 -14.39 -9.27
CA ILE A 290 -12.00 -15.52 -8.58
C ILE A 290 -12.71 -15.74 -7.24
N GLY A 291 -12.93 -16.98 -6.83
CA GLY A 291 -13.44 -17.28 -5.49
C GLY A 291 -12.46 -16.78 -4.41
N LEU A 292 -12.95 -15.99 -3.44
CA LEU A 292 -12.08 -15.36 -2.44
C LEU A 292 -11.28 -16.39 -1.63
N SER A 293 -11.92 -17.46 -1.18
CA SER A 293 -11.26 -18.54 -0.43
C SER A 293 -10.18 -19.25 -1.25
N TYR A 294 -10.41 -19.44 -2.55
CA TYR A 294 -9.42 -19.98 -3.47
C TYR A 294 -8.24 -19.01 -3.63
N LEU A 295 -8.51 -17.73 -3.85
CA LEU A 295 -7.47 -16.70 -4.00
C LEU A 295 -6.57 -16.60 -2.76
N ILE A 296 -7.15 -16.59 -1.56
CA ILE A 296 -6.39 -16.61 -0.29
C ILE A 296 -5.52 -17.87 -0.20
N SER A 297 -6.10 -19.03 -0.54
CA SER A 297 -5.39 -20.32 -0.48
C SER A 297 -4.20 -20.38 -1.44
N VAL A 298 -4.34 -19.89 -2.68
CA VAL A 298 -3.24 -19.95 -3.67
C VAL A 298 -2.14 -18.93 -3.38
N LEU A 299 -2.47 -17.82 -2.71
CA LEU A 299 -1.50 -16.87 -2.18
C LEU A 299 -0.91 -17.30 -0.82
N ASN A 300 -1.23 -18.50 -0.35
CA ASN A 300 -0.65 -19.17 0.81
C ASN A 300 -0.70 -18.31 2.10
N ASP A 301 -1.82 -17.61 2.32
CA ASP A 301 -2.01 -16.68 3.43
C ASP A 301 -0.96 -15.55 3.54
N THR A 302 -0.14 -15.33 2.50
CA THR A 302 0.89 -14.28 2.51
C THR A 302 0.36 -12.90 2.17
N SER A 303 -0.93 -12.80 1.86
CA SER A 303 -1.58 -11.59 1.41
C SER A 303 -2.90 -11.30 2.13
N ILE A 304 -3.21 -10.01 2.25
CA ILE A 304 -4.52 -9.47 2.63
C ILE A 304 -5.12 -8.85 1.38
N ILE A 305 -6.36 -9.22 1.08
CA ILE A 305 -7.04 -8.79 -0.15
C ILE A 305 -8.03 -7.70 0.22
N ASN A 306 -7.86 -6.51 -0.37
CA ASN A 306 -8.76 -5.39 -0.16
C ASN A 306 -9.67 -5.24 -1.37
N CYS A 307 -10.96 -5.10 -1.11
CA CYS A 307 -12.00 -4.85 -2.09
C CYS A 307 -12.77 -3.56 -1.79
N ASN A 308 -13.31 -2.97 -2.85
CA ASN A 308 -14.36 -1.97 -2.73
C ASN A 308 -15.71 -2.61 -2.37
N SER A 309 -16.73 -1.76 -2.22
CA SER A 309 -18.11 -2.17 -1.90
C SER A 309 -18.78 -3.07 -2.97
N LYS A 310 -18.19 -3.20 -4.16
CA LYS A 310 -18.65 -4.08 -5.25
C LYS A 310 -17.87 -5.39 -5.31
N CYS A 311 -17.02 -5.66 -4.33
CA CYS A 311 -16.09 -6.81 -4.34
C CYS A 311 -15.11 -6.77 -5.53
N GLU A 312 -14.73 -5.58 -6.00
CA GLU A 312 -13.63 -5.41 -6.95
C GLU A 312 -12.33 -5.23 -6.18
N LEU A 313 -11.27 -5.94 -6.57
CA LEU A 313 -9.93 -5.85 -5.97
C LEU A 313 -9.46 -4.39 -6.02
N GLU A 314 -9.17 -3.77 -4.89
CA GLU A 314 -8.61 -2.41 -4.82
C GLU A 314 -7.12 -2.40 -4.47
N GLU A 315 -6.73 -3.18 -3.47
CA GLU A 315 -5.35 -3.32 -3.04
C GLU A 315 -5.05 -4.76 -2.65
N LEU A 316 -3.78 -5.14 -2.78
CA LEU A 316 -3.23 -6.39 -2.28
C LEU A 316 -2.07 -6.07 -1.36
N TRP A 317 -2.17 -6.47 -0.10
CA TRP A 317 -1.12 -6.24 0.89
C TRP A 317 -0.36 -7.54 1.12
N MET A 318 0.95 -7.53 0.94
CA MET A 318 1.79 -8.71 1.11
C MET A 318 2.65 -8.59 2.35
N CYS A 319 2.62 -9.61 3.21
CA CYS A 319 3.39 -9.59 4.45
C CYS A 319 4.81 -10.11 4.20
N MET A 320 5.79 -9.28 4.56
CA MET A 320 7.21 -9.51 4.37
C MET A 320 7.89 -9.62 5.73
N SER A 321 8.59 -10.71 5.96
CA SER A 321 9.37 -10.89 7.19
C SER A 321 10.52 -9.90 7.28
N ARG A 322 10.79 -9.45 8.50
CA ARG A 322 11.92 -8.60 8.83
C ARG A 322 13.17 -9.45 9.08
N ASP A 323 14.26 -9.16 8.38
CA ASP A 323 15.54 -9.80 8.64
C ASP A 323 16.07 -9.35 10.01
N HIS A 324 16.38 -10.32 10.87
CA HIS A 324 16.83 -10.07 12.24
C HIS A 324 18.20 -9.39 12.35
N ARG A 325 19.02 -9.38 11.29
CA ARG A 325 20.36 -8.79 11.31
C ARG A 325 20.38 -7.40 10.72
N THR A 326 19.70 -7.23 9.58
CA THR A 326 19.70 -5.96 8.84
C THR A 326 18.49 -5.10 9.14
N GLY A 327 17.43 -5.67 9.72
CA GLY A 327 16.16 -5.01 9.89
C GLY A 327 15.36 -4.84 8.60
N LEU A 328 15.90 -5.24 7.44
CA LEU A 328 15.28 -5.06 6.12
C LEU A 328 14.17 -6.08 5.86
N PRO A 329 13.18 -5.77 5.01
CA PRO A 329 12.24 -6.78 4.51
C PRO A 329 12.99 -7.84 3.70
N SER A 330 12.63 -9.12 3.88
CA SER A 330 13.38 -10.25 3.31
C SER A 330 12.52 -11.14 2.42
N LYS A 331 11.69 -12.01 3.01
CA LYS A 331 10.85 -12.99 2.31
C LYS A 331 9.38 -12.83 2.67
N LEU A 332 8.51 -13.26 1.76
CA LEU A 332 7.09 -13.43 2.06
C LEU A 332 6.88 -14.32 3.29
N MET A 333 5.92 -13.92 4.11
CA MET A 333 5.48 -14.68 5.27
C MET A 333 3.95 -14.67 5.34
N PRO A 334 3.33 -15.66 6.00
CA PRO A 334 1.90 -15.59 6.30
C PRO A 334 1.57 -14.30 7.06
N CYS A 335 0.51 -13.62 6.65
CA CYS A 335 0.04 -12.42 7.32
C CYS A 335 -0.51 -12.76 8.71
N PRO A 336 -0.04 -12.07 9.77
CA PRO A 336 -0.57 -12.28 11.12
C PRO A 336 -2.09 -12.11 11.16
N LEU A 337 -2.75 -12.89 12.02
CA LEU A 337 -4.22 -12.86 12.15
C LEU A 337 -4.75 -11.45 12.44
N GLY A 338 -4.06 -10.69 13.29
CA GLY A 338 -4.44 -9.31 13.61
C GLY A 338 -4.55 -8.43 12.37
N ALA A 339 -3.57 -8.48 11.47
CA ALA A 339 -3.59 -7.70 10.23
C ALA A 339 -4.69 -8.16 9.27
N ARG A 340 -4.92 -9.47 9.15
CA ARG A 340 -6.01 -10.00 8.30
C ARG A 340 -7.38 -9.54 8.79
N HIS A 341 -7.62 -9.59 10.10
CA HIS A 341 -8.93 -9.27 10.67
C HIS A 341 -9.27 -7.77 10.55
N THR A 342 -8.29 -6.89 10.74
CA THR A 342 -8.52 -5.44 10.69
C THR A 342 -8.48 -4.85 9.29
N SER A 343 -7.86 -5.52 8.34
CA SER A 343 -7.61 -4.93 7.03
C SER A 343 -8.24 -5.67 5.86
N ASP A 344 -8.65 -6.93 5.98
CA ASP A 344 -9.28 -7.64 4.85
C ASP A 344 -10.70 -7.12 4.57
N SER A 345 -10.81 -6.10 3.70
CA SER A 345 -12.10 -5.50 3.38
C SER A 345 -12.99 -6.42 2.54
N CYS A 346 -12.42 -7.36 1.76
CA CYS A 346 -13.20 -8.35 1.02
C CYS A 346 -13.94 -9.31 1.97
N GLN A 347 -13.25 -9.84 2.98
CA GLN A 347 -13.85 -10.72 4.00
C GLN A 347 -14.87 -9.96 4.85
N LYS A 348 -14.57 -8.72 5.25
CA LYS A 348 -15.52 -7.86 5.99
C LYS A 348 -16.80 -7.58 5.20
N ALA A 349 -16.66 -7.33 3.90
CA ALA A 349 -17.78 -7.16 2.97
C ALA A 349 -18.48 -8.48 2.63
N ARG A 350 -17.98 -9.63 3.11
CA ARG A 350 -18.48 -10.98 2.83
C ARG A 350 -18.51 -11.32 1.34
N CYS A 351 -17.49 -10.87 0.61
CA CYS A 351 -17.33 -11.19 -0.80
C CYS A 351 -17.08 -12.70 -0.99
N GLU A 352 -17.98 -13.39 -1.69
CA GLU A 352 -17.75 -14.79 -2.10
C GLU A 352 -16.71 -14.86 -3.24
N TYR A 353 -16.77 -13.88 -4.13
CA TYR A 353 -15.88 -13.72 -5.28
C TYR A 353 -15.26 -12.32 -5.29
N VAL A 354 -14.02 -12.24 -5.75
CA VAL A 354 -13.33 -10.97 -6.03
C VAL A 354 -13.28 -10.77 -7.54
N SER A 355 -13.79 -9.64 -8.01
CA SER A 355 -13.65 -9.20 -9.39
C SER A 355 -12.31 -8.50 -9.56
N ILE A 356 -11.57 -8.81 -10.61
CA ILE A 356 -10.31 -8.13 -10.95
C ILE A 356 -10.58 -7.33 -12.21
N PRO A 357 -11.16 -6.12 -12.12
CA PRO A 357 -11.61 -5.42 -13.30
C PRO A 357 -10.43 -5.03 -14.18
N LEU A 358 -10.60 -5.18 -15.49
CA LEU A 358 -9.81 -4.40 -16.44
C LEU A 358 -10.33 -2.97 -16.44
N ARG A 359 -9.44 -2.02 -16.73
CA ARG A 359 -9.89 -0.66 -16.97
C ARG A 359 -10.76 -0.70 -18.22
N ASN A 360 -12.07 -0.53 -18.04
CA ASN A 360 -12.96 -0.46 -19.18
C ASN A 360 -12.56 0.75 -20.00
N LYS A 361 -12.40 0.57 -21.32
CA LYS A 361 -12.44 1.72 -22.22
C LYS A 361 -13.73 2.45 -21.89
N PRO A 362 -13.69 3.75 -21.51
CA PRO A 362 -14.92 4.49 -21.35
C PRO A 362 -15.73 4.20 -22.60
N PRO A 363 -17.02 3.81 -22.48
CA PRO A 363 -17.84 3.60 -23.65
C PRO A 363 -17.59 4.84 -24.49
N TYR A 364 -17.03 4.67 -25.70
CA TYR A 364 -16.90 5.79 -26.59
C TYR A 364 -18.32 6.34 -26.62
N THR A 365 -18.54 7.47 -25.97
CA THR A 365 -19.59 8.36 -26.39
C THR A 365 -19.24 8.52 -27.85
N THR A 366 -20.00 7.85 -28.70
CA THR A 366 -20.11 8.18 -30.11
C THR A 366 -20.69 9.58 -30.08
N THR A 367 -19.86 10.54 -29.69
CA THR A 367 -20.04 11.91 -30.02
C THR A 367 -20.05 11.82 -31.52
N THR A 368 -21.23 11.95 -32.10
CA THR A 368 -21.42 12.19 -33.51
C THR A 368 -20.72 13.52 -33.74
N THR A 369 -19.39 13.47 -33.87
CA THR A 369 -18.59 14.61 -34.23
C THR A 369 -18.97 14.85 -35.67
N THR A 370 -19.93 15.74 -35.88
CA THR A 370 -20.13 16.41 -37.14
C THR A 370 -18.82 17.12 -37.41
N THR A 371 -17.87 16.41 -38.01
CA THR A 371 -16.55 16.93 -38.36
C THR A 371 -16.75 18.00 -39.43
N THR A 372 -16.96 19.24 -39.01
CA THR A 372 -16.39 20.36 -39.74
C THR A 372 -14.89 20.23 -39.59
N LYS A 373 -14.26 19.53 -40.56
CA LYS A 373 -12.81 19.54 -40.72
C LYS A 373 -12.37 21.00 -40.79
N THR A 374 -11.67 21.45 -39.77
CA THR A 374 -10.95 22.73 -39.83
C THR A 374 -9.79 22.59 -40.81
N SER A 375 -9.40 23.69 -41.44
CA SER A 375 -8.38 23.75 -42.51
C SER A 375 -7.01 23.18 -42.12
N ASP A 376 -6.74 23.06 -40.83
CA ASP A 376 -5.38 22.86 -40.31
C ASP A 376 -4.94 21.38 -40.40
N ASP A 377 -5.87 20.44 -40.26
CA ASP A 377 -5.60 19.00 -40.47
C ASP A 377 -5.26 18.68 -41.93
N TYR A 378 -5.84 19.43 -42.87
CA TYR A 378 -5.54 19.30 -44.28
C TYR A 378 -4.12 19.79 -44.58
N ILE A 379 -3.69 20.89 -43.94
CA ILE A 379 -2.34 21.46 -44.10
C ILE A 379 -1.27 20.52 -43.53
N GLN A 380 -1.47 19.95 -42.33
CA GLN A 380 -0.48 19.00 -41.79
C GLN A 380 -0.30 17.78 -42.67
N THR A 381 -1.40 17.19 -43.16
CA THR A 381 -1.35 16.01 -44.03
C THR A 381 -0.66 16.32 -45.38
N LEU A 382 -0.85 17.52 -45.92
CA LEU A 382 -0.15 17.99 -47.12
C LEU A 382 1.34 18.18 -46.89
N TRP A 383 1.75 18.73 -45.75
CA TRP A 383 3.16 18.90 -45.39
C TRP A 383 3.88 17.56 -45.25
N THR A 384 3.27 16.56 -44.61
CA THR A 384 3.89 15.23 -44.47
C THR A 384 4.08 14.57 -45.83
N ARG A 385 3.09 14.68 -46.73
CA ARG A 385 3.19 14.14 -48.09
C ARG A 385 4.24 14.88 -48.93
N PHE A 386 4.32 16.21 -48.80
CA PHE A 386 5.31 17.01 -49.51
C PHE A 386 6.75 16.68 -49.08
N MET A 387 7.00 16.53 -47.78
CA MET A 387 8.31 16.14 -47.26
C MET A 387 8.73 14.74 -47.73
N LEU A 388 7.78 13.79 -47.79
CA LEU A 388 8.05 12.46 -48.31
C LEU A 388 8.45 12.47 -49.79
N ILE A 389 7.79 13.30 -50.61
CA ILE A 389 8.13 13.47 -52.04
C ILE A 389 9.53 14.06 -52.18
N ILE A 390 9.88 15.09 -51.41
CA ILE A 390 11.24 15.68 -51.42
C ILE A 390 12.28 14.61 -51.08
N LEU A 391 12.05 13.81 -50.05
CA LEU A 391 12.98 12.76 -49.63
C LEU A 391 13.20 11.72 -50.76
N ILE A 392 12.11 11.29 -51.42
CA ILE A 392 12.19 10.36 -52.56
C ILE A 392 13.01 10.95 -53.71
N LEU A 393 12.80 12.23 -54.03
CA LEU A 393 13.56 12.92 -55.10
C LEU A 393 15.05 13.04 -54.77
N ILE A 394 15.41 13.28 -53.50
CA ILE A 394 16.80 13.31 -53.04
C ILE A 394 17.45 11.93 -53.22
N ILE A 395 16.76 10.86 -52.81
CA ILE A 395 17.25 9.48 -52.94
C ILE A 395 17.46 9.13 -54.42
N LEU A 396 16.49 9.43 -55.29
CA LEU A 396 16.60 9.16 -56.72
C LEU A 396 17.79 9.91 -57.36
N LYS A 397 18.04 11.17 -56.95
CA LYS A 397 19.17 11.94 -57.45
C LYS A 397 20.51 11.35 -57.01
N LEU A 398 20.60 10.86 -55.77
CA LEU A 398 21.80 10.18 -55.28
C LEU A 398 22.06 8.88 -56.06
N VAL A 399 21.03 8.08 -56.32
CA VAL A 399 21.16 6.83 -57.11
C VAL A 399 21.70 7.10 -58.51
N VAL A 400 21.23 8.14 -59.19
CA VAL A 400 21.72 8.50 -60.54
C VAL A 400 23.20 8.92 -60.51
N VAL A 401 23.64 9.67 -59.50
CA VAL A 401 25.04 10.09 -59.36
C VAL A 401 25.95 8.89 -59.09
N PHE A 402 25.54 7.96 -58.21
CA PHE A 402 26.34 6.80 -57.87
C PHE A 402 26.37 5.74 -58.97
N CYS A 403 25.27 5.52 -59.69
CA CYS A 403 25.23 4.56 -60.80
C CYS A 403 25.87 5.10 -62.08
N GLY A 404 25.82 6.41 -62.33
CA GLY A 404 26.44 7.04 -63.51
C GLY A 404 27.98 7.06 -63.48
N GLY A 405 28.60 7.01 -62.29
CA GLY A 405 30.05 7.01 -62.14
C GLY A 405 30.76 5.68 -62.39
N CYS A 406 30.03 4.56 -62.42
CA CYS A 406 30.63 3.22 -62.53
C CYS A 406 30.84 2.72 -63.98
N CYS A 407 30.32 3.42 -65.00
CA CYS A 407 30.39 2.96 -66.40
C CYS A 407 31.57 3.53 -67.21
N ALA A 408 32.48 4.31 -66.62
CA ALA A 408 33.56 4.97 -67.35
C ALA A 408 34.94 4.28 -67.31
N PHE A 409 35.08 3.11 -66.67
CA PHE A 409 36.38 2.44 -66.48
C PHE A 409 36.43 1.00 -67.02
N PHE A 410 36.05 0.77 -68.27
CA PHE A 410 36.48 -0.43 -69.01
C PHE A 410 36.60 -0.11 -70.52
N LEU A 411 37.77 0.40 -70.92
CA LEU A 411 38.28 0.27 -72.28
C LEU A 411 39.57 -0.57 -72.19
N PRO A 412 39.64 -1.72 -72.88
CA PRO A 412 40.85 -2.52 -72.91
C PRO A 412 41.89 -1.93 -73.87
N TYR A 413 43.14 -1.87 -73.41
CA TYR A 413 44.34 -1.88 -74.25
C TYR A 413 44.73 -3.34 -74.55
#